data_AF-A0A090RNG1-F1
#
_entry.id   AF-A0A090RNG1-F1
#
_cell.length_a   1.000
_cell.length_b   1.000
_cell.length_c   1.000
_cell.angle_alpha   90.00
_cell.angle_beta   90.00
_cell.angle_gamma   90.00
#
_symmetry.space_group_name_H-M   'P 1'
#
loop_
_entity.id
_entity.type
_entity.pdbx_description
1 polymer ?
#
loop_
_entity_poly.entity_id
_entity_poly.type
_entity_poly.pdbx_seq_one_letter_code
_entity_poly.pdbx_strand_id
1 'polypeptide(L)'
;MGDLILPSFKDWRGVVDHHADLLLEDYPTVWLGGYSTGANLVTSRALEDDRVSGLLLFSPAFQPTSTAVKYAGFASLFMQWADQDPEDNMLRYNSLPMNGAAVYYDTVSEVQGKLAAHDFSKPTVMVLSEGDSVVDTAAAVDWFNRQFPNPANRLIWQGESAPSGERVIQQSMKLPEYRVSNGSHMGMLFHPNNPFYGTRGTVAICDNGQSEEGYNACLRGEEMWYSSYGYQEPGKVHARLTFNPYFEEMAAVLDSTMAATKTVDEGSLQHASTR
;
A
#
# COMPACT_ATOMS: atom_id res chain seq x y z
N MET A 1 -20.25 2.74 6.82
CA MET A 1 -19.55 2.37 8.08
C MET A 1 -19.77 0.96 8.63
N GLY A 2 -20.97 0.35 8.54
CA GLY A 2 -21.26 -0.92 9.25
C GLY A 2 -20.44 -2.14 8.80
N ASP A 3 -19.95 -2.13 7.56
CA ASP A 3 -19.30 -3.30 6.94
C ASP A 3 -17.92 -3.62 7.51
N LEU A 4 -17.26 -2.71 8.25
CA LEU A 4 -15.97 -2.99 8.91
C LEU A 4 -16.14 -3.37 10.39
N ILE A 5 -17.37 -3.34 10.92
CA ILE A 5 -17.67 -3.67 12.33
C ILE A 5 -17.79 -5.19 12.52
N LEU A 6 -18.25 -5.91 11.49
CA LEU A 6 -18.59 -7.33 11.58
C LEU A 6 -17.52 -8.31 11.06
N PRO A 7 -16.77 -8.01 9.98
CA PRO A 7 -15.83 -8.98 9.43
C PRO A 7 -14.75 -9.36 10.43
N SER A 8 -14.41 -10.63 10.43
CA SER A 8 -13.26 -11.19 11.11
C SER A 8 -12.06 -11.28 10.18
N PHE A 9 -10.89 -11.54 10.76
CA PHE A 9 -9.68 -11.88 10.00
C PHE A 9 -9.90 -13.05 9.02
N LYS A 10 -10.66 -14.07 9.45
CA LYS A 10 -11.00 -15.22 8.61
C LYS A 10 -11.83 -14.82 7.39
N ASP A 11 -12.70 -13.83 7.51
CA ASP A 11 -13.52 -13.37 6.39
C ASP A 11 -12.65 -12.66 5.35
N TRP A 12 -11.75 -11.78 5.79
CA TRP A 12 -10.82 -11.08 4.87
C TRP A 12 -9.86 -12.04 4.18
N ARG A 13 -9.23 -12.94 4.94
CA ARG A 13 -8.37 -13.99 4.38
C ARG A 13 -9.16 -14.90 3.43
N GLY A 14 -10.35 -15.35 3.84
CA GLY A 14 -11.18 -16.27 3.06
C GLY A 14 -11.58 -15.70 1.69
N VAL A 15 -11.88 -14.40 1.59
CA VAL A 15 -12.17 -13.75 0.31
C VAL A 15 -10.94 -13.74 -0.60
N VAL A 16 -9.76 -13.41 -0.06
CA VAL A 16 -8.51 -13.40 -0.83
C VAL A 16 -8.14 -14.81 -1.29
N ASP A 17 -8.18 -15.79 -0.38
CA ASP A 17 -7.86 -17.19 -0.66
C ASP A 17 -8.78 -17.74 -1.76
N HIS A 18 -10.09 -17.53 -1.62
CA HIS A 18 -11.08 -18.00 -2.59
C HIS A 18 -10.86 -17.45 -4.00
N HIS A 19 -10.64 -16.14 -4.15
CA HIS A 19 -10.44 -15.55 -5.48
C HIS A 19 -9.05 -15.88 -6.05
N ALA A 20 -8.03 -16.01 -5.20
CA ALA A 20 -6.72 -16.48 -5.63
C ALA A 20 -6.80 -17.92 -6.17
N ASP A 21 -7.54 -18.81 -5.50
CA ASP A 21 -7.72 -20.20 -5.95
C ASP A 21 -8.37 -20.27 -7.33
N LEU A 22 -9.46 -19.52 -7.55
CA LEU A 22 -10.11 -19.45 -8.87
C LEU A 22 -9.16 -18.99 -9.98
N LEU A 23 -8.37 -17.95 -9.71
CA LEU A 23 -7.40 -17.46 -10.70
C LEU A 23 -6.27 -18.47 -10.97
N LEU A 24 -5.80 -19.16 -9.93
CA LEU A 24 -4.75 -20.17 -10.04
C LEU A 24 -5.20 -21.46 -10.73
N GLU A 25 -6.52 -21.73 -10.77
CA GLU A 25 -7.11 -22.81 -11.55
C GLU A 25 -7.18 -22.46 -13.05
N ASP A 26 -7.54 -21.22 -13.38
CA ASP A 26 -7.82 -20.79 -14.75
C ASP A 26 -6.59 -20.26 -15.50
N TYR A 27 -5.58 -19.74 -14.79
CA TYR A 27 -4.45 -19.04 -15.41
C TYR A 27 -3.09 -19.63 -15.00
N PRO A 28 -2.17 -19.83 -15.97
CA PRO A 28 -0.84 -20.38 -15.70
C PRO A 28 0.10 -19.38 -15.01
N THR A 29 -0.26 -18.09 -14.97
CA THR A 29 0.55 -17.04 -14.37
C THR A 29 -0.38 -16.10 -13.61
N VAL A 30 -0.26 -16.08 -12.29
CA VAL A 30 -1.10 -15.26 -11.41
C VAL A 30 -0.21 -14.42 -10.51
N TRP A 31 -0.43 -13.11 -10.53
CA TRP A 31 0.21 -12.16 -9.65
C TRP A 31 -0.82 -11.66 -8.65
N LEU A 32 -0.41 -11.52 -7.38
CA LEU A 32 -1.28 -10.95 -6.36
C LEU A 32 -0.82 -9.53 -6.04
N GLY A 33 -1.75 -8.59 -6.15
CA GLY A 33 -1.54 -7.17 -5.86
C GLY A 33 -2.30 -6.75 -4.62
N GLY A 34 -1.68 -5.97 -3.74
CA GLY A 34 -2.32 -5.55 -2.50
C GLY A 34 -1.85 -4.17 -2.04
N TYR A 35 -2.81 -3.40 -1.49
CA TYR A 35 -2.58 -2.09 -0.91
C TYR A 35 -2.80 -2.12 0.60
N SER A 36 -1.88 -1.54 1.38
CA SER A 36 -1.98 -1.45 2.83
C SER A 36 -2.25 -2.82 3.47
N THR A 37 -3.34 -2.99 4.23
CA THR A 37 -3.77 -4.28 4.78
C THR A 37 -3.92 -5.37 3.72
N GLY A 38 -4.38 -5.02 2.51
CA GLY A 38 -4.48 -5.96 1.39
C GLY A 38 -3.12 -6.54 0.98
N ALA A 39 -2.04 -5.76 1.12
CA ALA A 39 -0.68 -6.22 0.87
C ALA A 39 -0.25 -7.31 1.86
N ASN A 40 -0.68 -7.22 3.12
CA ASN A 40 -0.44 -8.25 4.13
C ASN A 40 -1.11 -9.55 3.71
N LEU A 41 -2.40 -9.50 3.35
CA LEU A 41 -3.20 -10.66 2.97
C LEU A 41 -2.63 -11.37 1.73
N VAL A 42 -2.32 -10.63 0.66
CA VAL A 42 -1.76 -11.25 -0.56
C VAL A 42 -0.35 -11.79 -0.36
N THR A 43 0.47 -11.14 0.47
CA THR A 43 1.80 -11.65 0.82
C THR A 43 1.68 -12.94 1.63
N SER A 44 0.78 -12.97 2.63
CA SER A 44 0.47 -14.17 3.40
C SER A 44 0.02 -15.33 2.52
N ARG A 45 -0.87 -15.08 1.55
CA ARG A 45 -1.35 -16.09 0.60
C ARG A 45 -0.25 -16.57 -0.35
N ALA A 46 0.55 -15.65 -0.89
CA ALA A 46 1.62 -15.99 -1.82
C ALA A 46 2.76 -16.81 -1.19
N LEU A 47 3.03 -16.60 0.11
CA LEU A 47 3.99 -17.41 0.88
C LEU A 47 3.52 -18.85 1.15
N GLU A 48 2.22 -19.14 0.99
CA GLU A 48 1.64 -20.48 1.14
C GLU A 48 1.49 -21.23 -0.19
N ASP A 49 1.64 -20.56 -1.33
CA ASP A 49 1.31 -21.14 -2.63
C ASP A 49 2.39 -20.86 -3.68
N ASP A 50 3.15 -21.91 -3.98
CA ASP A 50 4.20 -21.86 -4.97
C ASP A 50 3.70 -21.64 -6.40
N ARG A 51 2.38 -21.63 -6.65
CA ARG A 51 1.83 -21.28 -7.97
C ARG A 51 1.72 -19.77 -8.20
N VAL A 52 1.71 -18.93 -7.15
CA VAL A 52 1.68 -17.47 -7.31
C VAL A 52 2.99 -16.99 -7.92
N SER A 53 2.94 -16.29 -9.06
CA SER A 53 4.11 -15.94 -9.87
C SER A 53 4.89 -14.72 -9.36
N GLY A 54 4.25 -13.84 -8.58
CA GLY A 54 4.88 -12.64 -8.04
C GLY A 54 3.91 -11.75 -7.26
N LEU A 55 4.45 -10.68 -6.68
CA LEU A 55 3.72 -9.75 -5.81
C LEU A 55 3.84 -8.29 -6.26
N LEU A 56 2.74 -7.54 -6.19
CA LEU A 56 2.70 -6.10 -6.40
C LEU A 56 2.17 -5.42 -5.13
N LEU A 57 3.06 -4.81 -4.34
CA LEU A 57 2.78 -4.32 -2.99
C LEU A 57 2.81 -2.80 -2.94
N PHE A 58 1.71 -2.18 -2.53
CA PHE A 58 1.58 -0.72 -2.43
C PHE A 58 1.35 -0.32 -0.97
N SER A 59 2.27 0.47 -0.40
CA SER A 59 2.29 0.82 1.04
C SER A 59 2.01 -0.39 1.95
N PRO A 60 2.73 -1.53 1.83
CA PRO A 60 2.44 -2.72 2.62
C PRO A 60 2.47 -2.41 4.12
N ALA A 61 1.38 -2.77 4.80
CA ALA A 61 1.20 -2.49 6.20
C ALA A 61 1.79 -3.61 7.09
N PHE A 62 3.02 -4.03 6.78
CA PHE A 62 3.70 -5.13 7.49
C PHE A 62 3.99 -4.81 8.95
N GLN A 63 4.03 -3.53 9.32
CA GLN A 63 4.28 -3.07 10.68
C GLN A 63 3.54 -1.73 10.88
N PRO A 64 2.77 -1.57 11.97
CA PRO A 64 2.20 -0.27 12.32
C PRO A 64 3.29 0.68 12.85
N THR A 65 3.14 1.99 12.62
CA THR A 65 4.06 3.02 13.13
C THR A 65 4.15 3.08 14.65
N SER A 66 3.10 2.61 15.35
CA SER A 66 3.06 2.57 16.81
C SER A 66 2.84 1.14 17.33
N THR A 67 3.68 0.74 18.29
CA THR A 67 3.51 -0.51 19.05
C THR A 67 2.27 -0.49 19.95
N ALA A 68 1.66 0.67 20.18
CA ALA A 68 0.40 0.79 20.93
C ALA A 68 -0.79 0.15 20.20
N VAL A 69 -0.73 0.00 18.87
CA VAL A 69 -1.76 -0.67 18.05
C VAL A 69 -1.93 -2.15 18.44
N LYS A 70 -0.92 -2.78 19.08
CA LYS A 70 -1.01 -4.14 19.64
C LYS A 70 -2.11 -4.29 20.70
N TYR A 71 -2.52 -3.19 21.34
CA TYR A 71 -3.57 -3.17 22.35
C TYR A 71 -4.95 -2.82 21.76
N ALA A 72 -5.06 -2.58 20.44
CA ALA A 72 -6.32 -2.24 19.79
C ALA A 72 -7.38 -3.34 19.96
N GLY A 73 -6.99 -4.62 19.96
CA GLY A 73 -7.89 -5.74 20.25
C GLY A 73 -8.52 -5.64 21.65
N PHE A 74 -7.75 -5.24 22.67
CA PHE A 74 -8.27 -5.01 24.02
C PHE A 74 -9.11 -3.74 24.13
N ALA A 75 -8.74 -2.67 23.42
CA ALA A 75 -9.51 -1.42 23.39
C ALA A 75 -10.84 -1.55 22.62
N SER A 76 -10.93 -2.46 21.64
CA SER A 76 -12.15 -2.73 20.86
C SER A 76 -13.32 -3.29 21.69
N LEU A 77 -13.02 -3.86 22.86
CA LEU A 77 -14.01 -4.36 23.82
C LEU A 77 -14.73 -3.23 24.58
N PHE A 78 -14.18 -2.01 24.57
CA PHE A 78 -14.66 -0.88 25.36
C PHE A 78 -14.94 0.38 24.53
N MET A 79 -14.42 0.46 23.31
CA MET A 79 -14.64 1.56 22.36
C MET A 79 -14.96 1.01 20.97
N GLN A 80 -16.01 1.55 20.34
CA GLN A 80 -16.47 1.06 19.03
C GLN A 80 -15.72 1.71 17.85
N TRP A 81 -15.17 2.91 18.05
CA TRP A 81 -14.54 3.74 17.02
C TRP A 81 -13.13 4.16 17.43
N ALA A 82 -12.15 3.94 16.54
CA ALA A 82 -10.80 4.50 16.64
C ALA A 82 -10.79 5.94 16.11
N ASP A 83 -11.63 6.21 15.12
CA ASP A 83 -11.87 7.53 14.54
C ASP A 83 -13.30 7.60 14.00
N GLN A 84 -13.94 8.77 14.04
CA GLN A 84 -15.31 8.97 13.55
C GLN A 84 -15.49 10.30 12.85
N ASP A 85 -15.57 10.23 11.53
CA ASP A 85 -15.71 11.38 10.64
C ASP A 85 -17.04 11.38 9.89
N PRO A 86 -17.45 12.54 9.34
CA PRO A 86 -18.52 12.61 8.34
C PRO A 86 -18.22 11.71 7.13
N GLU A 87 -19.26 11.02 6.67
CA GLU A 87 -19.18 10.08 5.55
C GLU A 87 -19.59 10.78 4.26
N ASP A 88 -18.65 11.54 3.71
CA ASP A 88 -18.81 12.34 2.49
C ASP A 88 -17.98 11.80 1.30
N ASN A 89 -17.22 10.74 1.54
CA ASN A 89 -16.41 10.09 0.53
C ASN A 89 -17.08 8.81 0.02
N MET A 90 -17.48 8.78 -1.25
CA MET A 90 -18.13 7.60 -1.83
C MET A 90 -17.17 6.42 -2.07
N LEU A 91 -15.86 6.68 -2.10
CA LEU A 91 -14.85 5.69 -2.46
C LEU A 91 -14.24 4.99 -1.25
N ARG A 92 -14.43 5.53 -0.04
CA ARG A 92 -13.98 4.92 1.20
C ARG A 92 -14.77 5.43 2.40
N TYR A 93 -14.69 4.65 3.46
CA TYR A 93 -15.05 5.05 4.80
C TYR A 93 -14.00 6.02 5.38
N ASN A 94 -14.43 7.13 5.98
CA ASN A 94 -13.53 8.08 6.65
C ASN A 94 -13.22 7.65 8.10
N SER A 95 -14.25 7.30 8.88
CA SER A 95 -14.14 6.64 10.19
C SER A 95 -13.45 5.27 10.17
N LEU A 96 -12.82 4.93 11.29
CA LEU A 96 -12.17 3.64 11.51
C LEU A 96 -12.83 2.94 12.72
N PRO A 97 -13.61 1.85 12.53
CA PRO A 97 -14.09 1.08 13.66
C PRO A 97 -12.95 0.29 14.31
N MET A 98 -13.02 0.13 15.63
CA MET A 98 -12.00 -0.59 16.40
C MET A 98 -11.86 -2.06 15.97
N ASN A 99 -12.94 -2.68 15.49
CA ASN A 99 -12.87 -4.02 14.89
C ASN A 99 -11.96 -4.03 13.64
N GLY A 100 -12.06 -3.02 12.77
CA GLY A 100 -11.18 -2.88 11.61
C GLY A 100 -9.70 -2.76 12.02
N ALA A 101 -9.41 -2.03 13.10
CA ALA A 101 -8.06 -1.93 13.66
C ALA A 101 -7.56 -3.26 14.26
N ALA A 102 -8.43 -4.01 14.94
CA ALA A 102 -8.10 -5.32 15.50
C ALA A 102 -7.82 -6.34 14.38
N VAL A 103 -8.68 -6.43 13.37
CA VAL A 103 -8.49 -7.33 12.24
C VAL A 103 -7.24 -6.96 11.43
N TYR A 104 -6.97 -5.67 11.24
CA TYR A 104 -5.69 -5.22 10.68
C TYR A 104 -4.50 -5.78 11.46
N TYR A 105 -4.52 -5.70 12.79
CA TYR A 105 -3.44 -6.24 13.63
C TYR A 105 -3.26 -7.75 13.48
N ASP A 106 -4.35 -8.51 13.30
CA ASP A 106 -4.27 -9.94 13.00
C ASP A 106 -3.55 -10.20 11.66
N THR A 107 -3.83 -9.40 10.61
CA THR A 107 -3.10 -9.51 9.33
C THR A 107 -1.60 -9.21 9.47
N VAL A 108 -1.23 -8.26 10.33
CA VAL A 108 0.17 -7.93 10.63
C VAL A 108 0.86 -9.13 11.28
N SER A 109 0.21 -9.70 12.31
CA SER A 109 0.75 -10.84 13.05
C SER A 109 0.96 -12.05 12.13
N GLU A 110 0.01 -12.32 11.24
CA GLU A 110 0.12 -13.41 10.27
C GLU A 110 1.25 -13.18 9.26
N VAL A 111 1.29 -12.02 8.59
CA VAL A 111 2.29 -11.78 7.54
C VAL A 111 3.70 -11.75 8.11
N GLN A 112 3.90 -11.19 9.30
CA GLN A 112 5.19 -11.21 9.99
C GLN A 112 5.61 -12.62 10.37
N GLY A 113 4.68 -13.45 10.86
CA GLY A 113 4.96 -14.84 11.18
C GLY A 113 5.43 -15.64 9.97
N LYS A 114 4.79 -15.44 8.81
CA LYS A 114 5.16 -16.09 7.55
C LYS A 114 6.48 -15.57 6.99
N LEU A 115 6.66 -14.25 6.95
CA LEU A 115 7.92 -13.63 6.51
C LEU A 115 9.09 -13.97 7.45
N ALA A 116 8.84 -14.28 8.73
CA ALA A 116 9.91 -14.75 9.62
C ALA A 116 10.32 -16.21 9.33
N ALA A 117 9.44 -16.99 8.71
CA ALA A 117 9.64 -18.42 8.46
C ALA A 117 10.06 -18.73 7.02
N HIS A 118 9.77 -17.85 6.06
CA HIS A 118 9.89 -18.12 4.63
C HIS A 118 10.35 -16.90 3.84
N ASP A 119 11.26 -17.14 2.89
CA ASP A 119 11.59 -16.18 1.84
C ASP A 119 10.59 -16.27 0.67
N PHE A 120 10.22 -15.12 0.10
CA PHE A 120 9.52 -15.05 -1.18
C PHE A 120 10.52 -14.82 -2.33
N SER A 121 10.96 -15.91 -2.95
CA SER A 121 12.01 -15.90 -3.99
C SER A 121 11.54 -15.51 -5.39
N LYS A 122 10.29 -15.09 -5.54
CA LYS A 122 9.71 -14.68 -6.82
C LYS A 122 9.70 -13.16 -6.96
N PRO A 123 9.53 -12.63 -8.18
CA PRO A 123 9.58 -11.20 -8.41
C PRO A 123 8.51 -10.43 -7.63
N THR A 124 8.93 -9.32 -7.02
CA THR A 124 8.11 -8.43 -6.20
C THR A 124 8.42 -6.99 -6.55
N VAL A 125 7.39 -6.20 -6.82
CA VAL A 125 7.48 -4.74 -6.81
C VAL A 125 6.85 -4.23 -5.53
N MET A 126 7.57 -3.41 -4.78
CA MET A 126 7.08 -2.73 -3.58
C MET A 126 7.15 -1.23 -3.80
N VAL A 127 6.07 -0.51 -3.48
CA VAL A 127 6.00 0.95 -3.56
C VAL A 127 5.78 1.50 -2.15
N LEU A 128 6.67 2.40 -1.72
CA LEU A 128 6.64 3.04 -0.41
C LEU A 128 6.73 4.56 -0.56
N SER A 129 6.05 5.28 0.31
CA SER A 129 6.14 6.73 0.42
C SER A 129 6.90 7.09 1.69
N GLU A 130 7.94 7.91 1.61
CA GLU A 130 8.69 8.39 2.77
C GLU A 130 7.80 9.14 3.77
N GLY A 131 6.81 9.90 3.27
CA GLY A 131 5.86 10.64 4.10
C GLY A 131 4.74 9.78 4.69
N ASP A 132 4.76 8.45 4.50
CA ASP A 132 3.71 7.58 4.98
C ASP A 132 3.63 7.58 6.52
N SER A 133 2.55 8.16 7.04
CA SER A 133 2.30 8.32 8.47
C SER A 133 1.56 7.14 9.10
N VAL A 134 1.15 6.15 8.30
CA VAL A 134 0.26 5.06 8.72
C VAL A 134 1.05 3.78 9.01
N VAL A 135 2.06 3.49 8.19
CA VAL A 135 2.87 2.27 8.27
C VAL A 135 4.33 2.58 8.50
N ASP A 136 5.04 1.66 9.16
CA ASP A 136 6.49 1.78 9.35
C ASP A 136 7.22 1.37 8.06
N THR A 137 7.58 2.38 7.26
CA THR A 137 8.25 2.17 5.97
C THR A 137 9.66 1.60 6.13
N ALA A 138 10.36 1.90 7.23
CA ALA A 138 11.67 1.34 7.48
C ALA A 138 11.57 -0.17 7.73
N ALA A 139 10.60 -0.60 8.54
CA ALA A 139 10.32 -2.02 8.75
C ALA A 139 9.89 -2.73 7.46
N ALA A 140 9.10 -2.08 6.60
CA ALA A 140 8.75 -2.64 5.28
C ALA A 140 9.98 -2.83 4.38
N VAL A 141 10.90 -1.85 4.35
CA VAL A 141 12.19 -1.96 3.65
C VAL A 141 13.05 -3.09 4.23
N ASP A 142 13.09 -3.25 5.55
CA ASP A 142 13.82 -4.33 6.21
C ASP A 142 13.27 -5.70 5.84
N TRP A 143 11.94 -5.85 5.75
CA TRP A 143 11.31 -7.07 5.25
C TRP A 143 11.67 -7.31 3.78
N PHE A 144 11.57 -6.29 2.93
CA PHE A 144 11.94 -6.35 1.51
C PHE A 144 13.40 -6.78 1.28
N ASN A 145 14.31 -6.31 2.12
CA ASN A 145 15.73 -6.66 2.00
C ASN A 145 16.05 -8.06 2.50
N ARG A 146 15.37 -8.53 3.56
CA ARG A 146 15.66 -9.83 4.16
C ARG A 146 14.94 -10.99 3.50
N GLN A 147 13.66 -10.83 3.14
CA GLN A 147 12.77 -11.94 2.78
C GLN A 147 12.37 -11.98 1.31
N PHE A 148 12.82 -11.01 0.51
CA PHE A 148 12.52 -10.96 -0.92
C PHE A 148 13.84 -10.96 -1.72
N PRO A 149 14.53 -12.10 -1.82
CA PRO A 149 15.90 -12.18 -2.34
C PRO A 149 16.01 -12.05 -3.87
N ASN A 150 14.90 -12.10 -4.60
CA ASN A 150 14.94 -12.11 -6.06
C ASN A 150 15.57 -10.81 -6.64
N PRO A 151 16.58 -10.90 -7.53
CA PRO A 151 17.28 -9.73 -8.07
C PRO A 151 16.41 -8.88 -9.02
N ALA A 152 15.32 -9.45 -9.56
CA ALA A 152 14.34 -8.72 -10.37
C ALA A 152 13.42 -7.83 -9.52
N ASN A 153 13.45 -7.98 -8.19
CA ASN A 153 12.62 -7.17 -7.30
C ASN A 153 12.95 -5.69 -7.44
N ARG A 154 11.93 -4.84 -7.30
CA ARG A 154 12.06 -3.39 -7.33
C ARG A 154 11.36 -2.77 -6.14
N LEU A 155 12.05 -1.87 -5.46
CA LEU A 155 11.49 -0.98 -4.45
C LEU A 155 11.39 0.42 -5.06
N ILE A 156 10.18 0.90 -5.29
CA ILE A 156 9.93 2.30 -5.65
C ILE A 156 9.78 3.09 -4.35
N TRP A 157 10.72 4.01 -4.11
CA TRP A 157 10.71 4.91 -2.96
C TRP A 157 10.28 6.31 -3.38
N GLN A 158 9.10 6.72 -2.93
CA GLN A 158 8.54 8.05 -3.18
C GLN A 158 8.93 8.99 -2.04
N GLY A 159 10.04 9.72 -2.20
CA GLY A 159 10.61 10.58 -1.18
C GLY A 159 12.01 11.07 -1.51
N GLU A 160 12.64 11.75 -0.56
CA GLU A 160 13.92 12.44 -0.76
C GLU A 160 15.12 11.65 -0.20
N SER A 161 14.87 10.75 0.75
CA SER A 161 15.85 9.98 1.52
C SER A 161 15.66 8.48 1.30
N ALA A 162 15.90 8.02 0.07
CA ALA A 162 15.75 6.61 -0.29
C ALA A 162 16.75 5.70 0.46
N PRO A 163 16.36 4.46 0.81
CA PRO A 163 17.31 3.46 1.28
C PRO A 163 18.31 3.09 0.18
N SER A 164 19.52 2.73 0.57
CA SER A 164 20.55 2.27 -0.38
C SER A 164 20.22 0.88 -0.93
N GLY A 165 20.44 0.67 -2.23
CA GLY A 165 20.38 -0.66 -2.84
C GLY A 165 20.15 -0.61 -4.35
N GLU A 166 20.67 -1.60 -5.08
CA GLU A 166 20.56 -1.67 -6.54
C GLU A 166 19.12 -1.91 -7.04
N ARG A 167 18.25 -2.38 -6.16
CA ARG A 167 16.83 -2.65 -6.44
C ARG A 167 15.94 -1.43 -6.19
N VAL A 168 16.50 -0.31 -5.71
CA VAL A 168 15.74 0.87 -5.29
C VAL A 168 15.65 1.88 -6.44
N ILE A 169 14.43 2.31 -6.74
CA ILE A 169 14.11 3.38 -7.68
C ILE A 169 13.56 4.54 -6.85
N GLN A 170 14.30 5.64 -6.77
CA GLN A 170 13.82 6.83 -6.06
C GLN A 170 13.01 7.73 -6.98
N GLN A 171 11.89 8.23 -6.46
CA GLN A 171 11.01 9.23 -7.06
C GLN A 171 10.87 10.39 -6.08
N SER A 172 11.33 11.59 -6.44
CA SER A 172 11.20 12.78 -5.57
C SER A 172 9.73 13.17 -5.46
N MET A 173 9.27 13.49 -4.25
CA MET A 173 7.87 13.89 -4.01
C MET A 173 7.71 15.39 -3.72
N LYS A 174 8.76 16.17 -4.00
CA LYS A 174 8.69 17.64 -4.04
C LYS A 174 8.40 18.06 -5.47
N LEU A 175 7.12 18.14 -5.83
CA LEU A 175 6.67 18.37 -7.20
C LEU A 175 5.76 19.61 -7.26
N PRO A 176 6.34 20.83 -7.37
CA PRO A 176 5.58 22.07 -7.45
C PRO A 176 4.55 22.10 -8.60
N GLU A 177 4.84 21.46 -9.72
CA GLU A 177 3.97 21.35 -10.89
C GLU A 177 2.67 20.58 -10.60
N TYR A 178 2.71 19.66 -9.63
CA TYR A 178 1.56 18.94 -9.10
C TYR A 178 1.07 19.51 -7.76
N ARG A 179 1.73 20.56 -7.26
CA ARG A 179 1.56 21.10 -5.90
C ARG A 179 1.72 20.04 -4.81
N VAL A 180 2.64 19.10 -4.99
CA VAL A 180 2.91 18.06 -4.00
C VAL A 180 4.09 18.48 -3.14
N SER A 181 3.91 18.49 -1.82
CA SER A 181 4.97 18.77 -0.85
C SER A 181 5.74 17.52 -0.42
N ASN A 182 5.07 16.36 -0.34
CA ASN A 182 5.67 15.05 -0.07
C ASN A 182 4.72 13.89 -0.46
N GLY A 183 5.22 12.65 -0.40
CA GLY A 183 4.43 11.45 -0.66
C GLY A 183 3.43 11.13 0.45
N SER A 184 2.44 10.28 0.17
CA SER A 184 1.37 9.89 1.10
C SER A 184 1.05 8.40 1.00
N HIS A 185 0.58 7.81 2.11
CA HIS A 185 0.02 6.45 2.15
C HIS A 185 -1.03 6.22 1.06
N MET A 186 -1.84 7.24 0.73
CA MET A 186 -2.93 7.13 -0.26
C MET A 186 -2.50 7.52 -1.68
N GLY A 187 -1.26 7.97 -1.88
CA GLY A 187 -0.81 8.59 -3.11
C GLY A 187 -0.33 7.64 -4.21
N MET A 188 -0.54 6.33 -4.10
CA MET A 188 0.16 5.37 -4.99
C MET A 188 -0.67 4.87 -6.17
N LEU A 189 -1.99 4.73 -6.00
CA LEU A 189 -2.81 3.91 -6.90
C LEU A 189 -3.59 4.66 -7.97
N PHE A 190 -3.81 5.97 -7.81
CA PHE A 190 -4.66 6.71 -8.73
C PHE A 190 -3.82 7.57 -9.68
N HIS A 191 -4.14 7.52 -10.98
CA HIS A 191 -3.54 8.40 -11.99
C HIS A 191 -3.86 9.88 -11.66
N PRO A 192 -2.97 10.85 -11.96
CA PRO A 192 -3.23 12.29 -11.79
C PRO A 192 -4.47 12.86 -12.51
N ASN A 193 -5.07 12.08 -13.41
CA ASN A 193 -6.25 12.43 -14.21
C ASN A 193 -7.49 11.67 -13.72
N ASN A 194 -7.40 10.93 -12.61
CA ASN A 194 -8.55 10.26 -12.02
C ASN A 194 -9.65 11.29 -11.71
N PRO A 195 -10.90 11.05 -12.11
CA PRO A 195 -11.97 12.05 -11.97
C PRO A 195 -12.36 12.34 -10.52
N PHE A 196 -11.98 11.47 -9.57
CA PHE A 196 -12.28 11.64 -8.15
C PHE A 196 -11.05 12.08 -7.35
N TYR A 197 -9.92 11.40 -7.51
CA TYR A 197 -8.71 11.61 -6.70
C TYR A 197 -7.53 12.27 -7.44
N GLY A 198 -7.69 12.62 -8.73
CA GLY A 198 -6.63 13.28 -9.49
C GLY A 198 -6.43 14.75 -9.12
N THR A 199 -5.52 15.41 -9.83
CA THR A 199 -5.21 16.86 -9.71
C THR A 199 -6.43 17.77 -9.90
N ARG A 200 -7.43 17.29 -10.65
CA ARG A 200 -8.72 17.96 -10.88
C ARG A 200 -9.88 17.08 -10.42
N GLY A 201 -9.62 16.18 -9.48
CA GLY A 201 -10.61 15.27 -8.93
C GLY A 201 -11.69 16.00 -8.13
N THR A 202 -12.88 15.42 -8.05
CA THR A 202 -13.99 15.99 -7.28
C THR A 202 -13.91 15.73 -5.78
N VAL A 203 -12.96 14.91 -5.32
CA VAL A 203 -12.80 14.51 -3.92
C VAL A 203 -11.46 15.02 -3.39
N ALA A 204 -11.52 15.98 -2.47
CA ALA A 204 -10.38 16.42 -1.68
C ALA A 204 -10.56 15.96 -0.23
N ILE A 205 -9.53 15.40 0.38
CA ILE A 205 -9.53 15.02 1.79
C ILE A 205 -8.82 16.15 2.55
N CYS A 206 -9.63 17.05 3.11
CA CYS A 206 -9.15 18.24 3.83
C CYS A 206 -8.70 17.94 5.26
N ASP A 207 -9.23 16.88 5.87
CA ASP A 207 -8.68 16.40 7.13
C ASP A 207 -7.32 15.73 6.88
N ASN A 208 -6.28 16.54 7.03
CA ASN A 208 -4.90 16.14 6.76
C ASN A 208 -3.96 16.56 7.90
N GLY A 209 -4.50 16.76 9.11
CA GLY A 209 -3.70 17.10 10.31
C GLY A 209 -3.17 18.55 10.34
N GLN A 210 -3.79 19.45 9.59
CA GLN A 210 -3.46 20.89 9.55
C GLN A 210 -4.29 21.72 10.55
N SER A 211 -4.01 23.03 10.64
CA SER A 211 -4.79 23.95 11.47
C SER A 211 -6.24 24.05 11.01
N GLU A 212 -7.14 24.46 11.91
CA GLU A 212 -8.56 24.70 11.59
C GLU A 212 -8.73 25.73 10.45
N GLU A 213 -7.85 26.73 10.40
CA GLU A 213 -7.81 27.71 9.30
C GLU A 213 -7.50 27.02 7.96
N GLY A 214 -6.46 26.18 7.92
CA GLY A 214 -6.09 25.42 6.71
C GLY A 214 -7.16 24.41 6.30
N TYR A 215 -7.76 23.71 7.26
CA TYR A 215 -8.89 22.81 7.03
C TYR A 215 -10.05 23.53 6.35
N ASN A 216 -10.48 24.66 6.90
CA ASN A 216 -11.57 25.45 6.34
C ASN A 216 -11.21 26.09 4.98
N ALA A 217 -9.95 26.48 4.76
CA ALA A 217 -9.48 26.96 3.46
C ALA A 217 -9.54 25.86 2.39
N CYS A 218 -9.15 24.63 2.74
CA CYS A 218 -9.28 23.46 1.88
C CYS A 218 -10.76 23.20 1.51
N LEU A 219 -11.66 23.22 2.50
CA LEU A 219 -13.11 23.02 2.25
C LEU A 219 -13.73 24.08 1.33
N ARG A 220 -13.19 25.31 1.34
CA ARG A 220 -13.61 26.37 0.42
C ARG A 220 -13.06 26.22 -1.00
N GLY A 221 -12.17 25.25 -1.23
CA GLY A 221 -11.53 25.03 -2.53
C GLY A 221 -10.50 26.11 -2.87
N GLU A 222 -9.82 26.69 -1.87
CA GLU A 222 -8.68 27.57 -2.09
C GLU A 222 -7.52 26.84 -2.79
N GLU A 223 -6.45 27.53 -3.16
CA GLU A 223 -5.31 26.88 -3.82
C GLU A 223 -4.59 25.93 -2.84
N MET A 224 -4.81 24.63 -3.03
CA MET A 224 -4.27 23.59 -2.17
C MET A 224 -2.98 22.99 -2.73
N TRP A 225 -2.14 22.56 -1.79
CA TRP A 225 -1.04 21.63 -1.98
C TRP A 225 -1.47 20.24 -1.48
N TYR A 226 -0.76 19.20 -1.89
CA TYR A 226 -1.00 17.82 -1.49
C TYR A 226 0.17 17.28 -0.67
N SER A 227 -0.14 16.54 0.39
CA SER A 227 0.87 15.96 1.28
C SER A 227 0.40 14.69 1.98
N SER A 228 1.28 14.08 2.76
CA SER A 228 0.86 13.16 3.80
C SER A 228 0.16 13.86 4.96
N TYR A 229 -0.46 13.03 5.81
CA TYR A 229 -1.24 13.44 6.96
C TYR A 229 -0.28 13.91 8.04
N GLY A 230 -0.60 15.05 8.64
CA GLY A 230 0.22 15.71 9.64
C GLY A 230 1.40 16.49 9.07
N TYR A 231 1.65 16.46 7.76
CA TYR A 231 2.65 17.32 7.14
C TYR A 231 2.13 18.77 7.07
N GLN A 232 2.94 19.71 7.53
CA GLN A 232 2.63 21.13 7.51
C GLN A 232 3.79 21.92 6.93
N GLU A 233 3.48 22.94 6.13
CA GLU A 233 4.47 23.84 5.55
C GLU A 233 3.95 25.28 5.59
N PRO A 234 4.72 26.26 6.09
CA PRO A 234 4.28 27.64 6.16
C PRO A 234 3.83 28.19 4.80
N GLY A 235 2.67 28.84 4.78
CA GLY A 235 2.11 29.45 3.56
C GLY A 235 1.45 28.46 2.60
N LYS A 236 1.24 27.21 3.00
CA LYS A 236 0.51 26.22 2.20
C LYS A 236 -0.68 25.66 2.97
N VAL A 237 -1.79 25.48 2.25
CA VAL A 237 -2.95 24.73 2.69
C VAL A 237 -2.85 23.35 2.08
N HIS A 238 -2.98 22.29 2.87
CA HIS A 238 -2.83 20.93 2.38
C HIS A 238 -4.16 20.18 2.25
N ALA A 239 -4.19 19.25 1.31
CA ALA A 239 -5.13 18.14 1.28
C ALA A 239 -4.31 16.84 1.24
N ARG A 240 -4.90 15.72 1.66
CA ARG A 240 -4.23 14.42 1.54
C ARG A 240 -3.90 14.15 0.07
N LEU A 241 -2.65 13.81 -0.22
CA LEU A 241 -2.27 13.32 -1.54
C LEU A 241 -2.92 11.96 -1.79
N THR A 242 -3.69 11.87 -2.88
CA THR A 242 -4.50 10.69 -3.27
C THR A 242 -4.22 10.20 -4.68
N PHE A 243 -3.30 10.83 -5.41
CA PHE A 243 -2.86 10.39 -6.74
C PHE A 243 -1.34 10.24 -6.78
N ASN A 244 -0.86 9.45 -7.74
CA ASN A 244 0.55 9.18 -7.98
C ASN A 244 1.04 10.02 -9.17
N PRO A 245 1.85 11.07 -8.96
CA PRO A 245 2.43 11.84 -10.06
C PRO A 245 3.25 11.00 -11.04
N TYR A 246 3.75 9.84 -10.59
CA TYR A 246 4.56 8.89 -11.36
C TYR A 246 3.79 7.62 -11.74
N PHE A 247 2.47 7.72 -11.94
CA PHE A 247 1.63 6.55 -12.20
C PHE A 247 2.11 5.74 -13.41
N GLU A 248 2.44 6.41 -14.51
CA GLU A 248 2.89 5.75 -15.74
C GLU A 248 4.28 5.12 -15.59
N GLU A 249 5.20 5.80 -14.90
CA GLU A 249 6.53 5.28 -14.60
C GLU A 249 6.46 4.08 -13.66
N MET A 250 5.60 4.13 -12.64
CA MET A 250 5.33 3.00 -11.76
C MET A 250 4.76 1.83 -12.57
N ALA A 251 3.77 2.05 -13.42
CA ALA A 251 3.18 1.01 -14.27
C ALA A 251 4.22 0.35 -15.19
N ALA A 252 5.12 1.14 -15.79
CA ALA A 252 6.21 0.62 -16.61
C ALA A 252 7.17 -0.28 -15.80
N VAL A 253 7.46 0.06 -14.53
CA VAL A 253 8.24 -0.81 -13.65
C VAL A 253 7.50 -2.13 -13.39
N LEU A 254 6.20 -2.08 -13.05
CA LEU A 254 5.38 -3.27 -12.85
C LEU A 254 5.42 -4.19 -14.07
N ASP A 255 5.16 -3.65 -15.27
CA ASP A 255 5.18 -4.38 -16.53
C ASP A 255 6.54 -5.02 -16.80
N SER A 256 7.63 -4.28 -16.58
CA SER A 256 8.99 -4.79 -16.79
C SER A 256 9.33 -5.95 -15.85
N THR A 257 8.95 -5.86 -14.57
CA THR A 257 9.19 -6.91 -13.58
C THR A 257 8.34 -8.15 -13.87
N MET A 258 7.08 -7.96 -14.29
CA MET A 258 6.22 -9.06 -14.70
C MET A 258 6.74 -9.77 -15.96
N ALA A 259 7.24 -9.02 -16.95
CA ALA A 259 7.78 -9.57 -18.19
C ALA A 259 9.07 -10.38 -17.98
N ALA A 260 9.97 -9.93 -17.10
CA ALA A 260 11.23 -10.64 -16.78
C ALA A 260 11.00 -12.07 -16.26
N THR A 261 9.82 -12.35 -15.71
CA THR A 261 9.43 -13.66 -15.18
C THR A 261 9.19 -14.68 -16.31
N LYS A 262 8.62 -14.26 -17.44
CA LYS A 262 8.31 -15.15 -18.58
C LYS A 262 9.57 -15.72 -19.25
N THR A 263 10.65 -14.94 -19.29
CA THR A 263 11.91 -15.33 -19.94
C THR A 263 12.70 -16.39 -19.15
N VAL A 264 12.52 -16.48 -17.84
CA VAL A 264 13.22 -17.47 -17.00
C VAL A 264 12.57 -18.86 -17.12
N ASP A 265 11.23 -18.91 -17.19
CA ASP A 265 10.48 -20.17 -17.31
C ASP A 265 10.65 -20.82 -18.69
N GLU A 266 10.69 -20.05 -19.79
CA GLU A 266 10.93 -20.60 -21.14
C GLU A 266 12.35 -21.18 -21.32
N GLY A 267 13.35 -20.60 -20.65
CA GLY A 267 14.74 -21.09 -20.69
C GLY A 267 14.95 -22.39 -19.93
N SER A 268 14.21 -22.62 -18.84
CA SER A 268 14.30 -23.85 -18.04
C SER A 268 13.65 -25.05 -18.73
N LEU A 269 12.57 -24.83 -19.49
CA LEU A 269 11.89 -25.88 -20.28
C LEU A 269 12.71 -26.33 -21.49
N GLN A 270 13.51 -25.45 -22.11
CA GLN A 270 14.39 -25.85 -23.22
C GLN A 270 15.59 -26.71 -22.76
N HIS A 271 16.05 -26.59 -21.52
CA HIS A 271 17.14 -27.43 -20.99
C HIS A 271 16.67 -28.81 -20.50
N ALA A 272 15.38 -29.00 -20.21
CA ALA A 272 14.81 -30.28 -19.81
C ALA A 272 14.53 -31.23 -20.99
N SER A 273 14.52 -30.74 -22.24
CA SER A 273 14.24 -31.56 -23.43
C SER A 273 15.48 -32.16 -24.12
N THR A 274 16.66 -32.12 -23.48
CA THR A 274 17.93 -32.64 -24.04
C THR A 274 18.69 -33.59 -23.10
N ARG A 275 18.00 -34.38 -22.30
CA ARG A 275 18.60 -35.56 -21.64
C ARG A 275 17.71 -36.78 -21.72
#